data_AF-A0A954Y8H3-F1
#
_entry.id   AF-A0A954Y8H3-F1
#
_cell.length_a   1.000
_cell.length_b   1.000
_cell.length_c   1.000
_cell.angle_alpha   90.00
_cell.angle_beta   90.00
_cell.angle_gamma   90.00
#
_symmetry.space_group_name_H-M   'P 1'
#
loop_
_entity.id
_entity.type
_entity.pdbx_description
1 polymer ?
#
loop_
_entity_poly.entity_id
_entity_poly.type
_entity_poly.pdbx_seq_one_letter_code
_entity_poly.pdbx_strand_id
1 'polypeptide(L)' 'RQEGREEGREEGREEGREEGREEGKLIGRIRTLEEMLSRTATPEETLSNQSVEQLRQLYESLEAELRNRS' A
#
# COMPACT_ATOMS: atom_id res chain seq x y z
N ARG A 1 5.35 -29.50 23.84
CA ARG A 1 4.17 -29.20 22.99
C ARG A 1 3.55 -27.83 23.31
N GLN A 2 4.32 -26.86 23.83
CA GLN A 2 3.84 -25.49 24.09
C GLN A 2 4.44 -24.46 23.12
N GLU A 3 5.58 -24.77 22.48
CA GLU A 3 6.34 -23.84 21.65
C GLU A 3 5.60 -23.40 20.38
N GLY A 4 4.94 -24.30 19.66
CA GLY A 4 4.23 -23.95 18.41
C GLY A 4 3.00 -23.04 18.55
N ARG A 5 2.62 -22.63 19.76
CA ARG A 5 1.47 -21.71 20.00
C ARG A 5 1.89 -20.27 20.27
N GLU A 6 3.15 -20.06 20.66
CA GLU A 6 3.72 -18.72 20.85
C GLU A 6 4.28 -18.18 19.54
N GLU A 7 5.00 -19.00 18.77
CA GLU A 7 5.58 -18.62 17.46
C GLU A 7 4.50 -18.13 16.48
N GLY A 8 3.42 -18.89 16.27
CA GLY A 8 2.34 -18.48 15.36
C GLY A 8 1.55 -17.24 15.81
N ARG A 9 1.68 -16.79 17.06
CA ARG A 9 1.05 -15.55 17.56
C ARG A 9 1.95 -14.33 17.40
N GLU A 10 3.26 -14.54 17.38
CA GLU A 10 4.26 -13.49 17.20
C GLU A 10 4.43 -13.18 15.71
N GLU A 11 4.56 -14.21 14.87
CA GLU A 11 4.63 -14.09 13.40
C GLU A 11 3.39 -13.36 12.85
N GLY A 12 2.18 -13.76 13.22
CA GLY A 12 0.95 -13.11 12.74
C GLY A 12 0.76 -11.65 13.21
N ARG A 13 1.44 -11.21 14.28
CA ARG A 13 1.44 -9.80 14.71
C ARG A 13 2.52 -8.98 14.01
N GLU A 14 3.62 -9.60 13.61
CA GLU A 14 4.70 -8.93 12.91
C GLU A 14 4.32 -8.71 11.44
N GLU A 15 3.82 -9.75 10.77
CA GLU A 15 3.32 -9.70 9.39
C GLU A 15 2.21 -8.65 9.25
N GLY A 16 1.18 -8.67 10.11
CA GLY A 16 0.10 -7.69 10.04
C GLY A 16 0.53 -6.23 10.30
N ARG A 17 1.62 -6.01 11.06
CA ARG A 17 2.19 -4.66 11.23
C ARG A 17 3.02 -4.23 10.04
N GLU A 18 3.73 -5.14 9.40
CA GLU A 18 4.55 -4.85 8.22
C GLU A 18 3.66 -4.55 7.01
N GLU A 19 2.65 -5.38 6.76
CA GLU A 19 1.68 -5.18 5.68
C GLU A 19 0.94 -3.84 5.83
N GLY A 20 0.42 -3.52 7.03
CA GLY A 20 -0.27 -2.25 7.26
C GLY A 20 0.63 -1.01 7.12
N ARG A 21 1.93 -1.13 7.45
CA ARG A 21 2.90 -0.04 7.20
C ARG A 21 3.19 0.13 5.72
N GLU A 22 3.24 -0.96 4.97
CA GLU A 22 3.49 -0.92 3.54
C GLU A 22 2.30 -0.34 2.78
N GLU A 23 1.09 -0.81 3.09
CA GLU A 23 -0.17 -0.30 2.55
C GLU A 23 -0.27 1.22 2.74
N GLY A 24 -0.11 1.71 3.98
CA GLY A 24 -0.19 3.14 4.28
C GLY A 24 0.86 3.98 3.53
N LYS A 25 2.06 3.45 3.31
CA LYS A 25 3.10 4.12 2.51
C LYS A 25 2.70 4.21 1.03
N LEU A 26 2.13 3.15 0.46
CA LEU A 26 1.68 3.13 -0.93
C LEU A 26 0.51 4.09 -1.14
N ILE A 27 -0.49 4.07 -0.25
CA ILE A 27 -1.63 4.98 -0.29
C ILE A 27 -1.15 6.44 -0.30
N GLY A 28 -0.24 6.81 0.60
CA GLY A 28 0.30 8.17 0.65
C GLY A 28 1.01 8.57 -0.65
N ARG A 29 1.83 7.67 -1.21
CA ARG A 29 2.54 7.91 -2.48
C ARG A 29 1.59 8.05 -3.67
N ILE A 30 0.58 7.18 -3.76
CA ILE A 30 -0.46 7.22 -4.80
C ILE A 30 -1.14 8.59 -4.79
N ARG A 31 -1.58 9.06 -3.63
CA ARG A 31 -2.27 10.37 -3.51
C ARG A 31 -1.37 11.52 -3.95
N THR A 32 -0.09 11.52 -3.55
CA THR A 32 0.87 12.52 -4.03
C THR A 32 1.03 12.47 -5.55
N LEU A 33 1.13 11.28 -6.15
CA LEU A 33 1.22 11.16 -7.61
C LEU A 33 -0.06 11.61 -8.32
N GLU A 34 -1.23 11.28 -7.79
CA GLU A 34 -2.52 11.75 -8.31
C GLU A 34 -2.61 13.29 -8.31
N GLU A 35 -2.17 13.93 -7.23
CA GLU A 35 -2.07 15.40 -7.11
C GLU A 35 -1.10 15.98 -8.15
N MET A 36 0.10 15.41 -8.28
CA MET A 36 1.09 15.86 -9.28
C MET A 36 0.60 15.69 -10.73
N LEU A 37 -0.19 14.66 -11.00
CA LEU A 37 -0.81 14.41 -12.30
C LEU A 37 -2.09 15.23 -12.54
N SER A 38 -2.53 16.02 -11.55
CA SER A 38 -3.81 16.75 -11.55
C SER A 38 -5.02 15.84 -11.78
N ARG A 39 -4.98 14.62 -11.24
CA ARG A 39 -6.09 13.66 -11.28
C ARG A 39 -6.99 13.84 -10.07
N THR A 40 -8.21 13.33 -10.18
CA THR A 40 -9.10 13.20 -9.03
C THR A 40 -8.47 12.23 -8.04
N ALA A 41 -8.24 12.69 -6.81
CA ALA A 41 -7.71 11.84 -5.75
C ALA A 41 -8.67 10.68 -5.46
N THR A 42 -8.15 9.45 -5.48
CA THR A 42 -8.91 8.26 -5.12
C THR A 42 -9.17 8.29 -3.60
N PRO A 43 -10.42 8.05 -3.15
CA PRO A 43 -10.72 8.02 -1.72
C PRO A 43 -9.86 6.99 -0.99
N GLU A 44 -9.37 7.36 0.19
CA GLU A 44 -8.54 6.47 1.02
C GLU A 44 -9.25 5.17 1.35
N GLU A 45 -10.56 5.20 1.61
CA GLU A 45 -11.37 3.99 1.80
C GLU A 45 -11.31 3.04 0.59
N THR A 46 -11.27 3.57 -0.63
CA THR A 46 -11.13 2.73 -1.83
C THR A 46 -9.73 2.12 -1.92
N LEU A 47 -8.69 2.86 -1.54
CA LEU A 47 -7.31 2.38 -1.56
C LEU A 47 -7.05 1.36 -0.43
N SER A 48 -7.59 1.58 0.77
CA SER A 48 -7.46 0.64 1.90
C SER A 48 -8.25 -0.65 1.73
N ASN A 49 -9.23 -0.68 0.82
CA ASN A 49 -9.93 -1.91 0.43
C ASN A 49 -9.17 -2.70 -0.65
N GLN A 50 -8.06 -2.16 -1.19
CA GLN A 50 -7.23 -2.84 -2.18
C GLN A 50 -6.11 -3.63 -1.50
N SER A 51 -5.65 -4.69 -2.16
CA SER A 51 -4.47 -5.40 -1.70
C SER A 51 -3.21 -4.56 -1.93
N VAL A 52 -2.17 -4.83 -1.13
CA VAL A 52 -0.84 -4.21 -1.28
C VAL A 52 -0.32 -4.33 -2.72
N GLU A 53 -0.56 -5.47 -3.38
CA GLU A 53 -0.18 -5.69 -4.78
C GLU A 53 -0.92 -4.75 -5.75
N GLN A 54 -2.24 -4.56 -5.55
CA GLN A 54 -3.03 -3.63 -6.38
C GLN A 54 -2.56 -2.19 -6.18
N LEU A 55 -2.24 -1.80 -4.94
CA LEU A 55 -1.67 -0.49 -4.63
C LEU A 55 -0.29 -0.31 -5.28
N ARG A 56 0.57 -1.33 -5.27
CA ARG A 56 1.86 -1.30 -5.97
C ARG A 56 1.69 -1.08 -7.47
N GLN A 57 0.80 -1.82 -8.12
CA GLN A 57 0.53 -1.68 -9.55
C GLN A 57 -0.02 -0.29 -9.90
N LEU A 58 -0.92 0.24 -9.07
CA LEU A 58 -1.44 1.60 -9.24
C LEU A 58 -0.32 2.63 -9.10
N TYR A 59 0.52 2.52 -8.06
CA TYR A 59 1.68 3.39 -7.86
C TYR A 59 2.62 3.38 -9.07
N GLU A 60 3.00 2.22 -9.57
CA GLU A 60 3.89 2.10 -10.75
C GLU A 60 3.26 2.73 -11.99
N SER A 61 1.95 2.53 -12.21
CA SER A 61 1.25 3.13 -13.34
C SER A 61 1.25 4.67 -13.28
N LEU A 62 1.01 5.24 -12.09
CA LEU A 62 1.00 6.68 -11.88
C LEU A 62 2.40 7.27 -11.97
N GLU A 63 3.41 6.58 -11.46
CA GLU A 63 4.81 6.99 -11.57
C GLU A 63 5.27 7.01 -13.03
N ALA A 64 4.92 5.97 -13.80
CA ALA A 64 5.22 5.90 -15.23
C ALA A 64 4.52 7.03 -15.99
N GLU A 65 3.26 7.34 -15.68
CA GLU A 65 2.56 8.47 -16.30
C GLU A 65 3.22 9.81 -15.97
N LEU A 66 3.62 10.03 -14.71
CA LEU A 66 4.29 11.26 -14.29
C LEU A 66 5.61 11.44 -15.04
N ARG A 67 6.40 10.36 -15.18
CA ARG A 67 7.65 10.36 -15.93
C ARG A 67 7.43 10.63 -17.41
N ASN A 68 6.34 10.12 -18.00
CA ASN A 68 6.02 10.39 -19.40
C ASN A 68 5.55 11.84 -19.66
N ARG A 69 5.12 12.56 -18.62
CA ARG A 69 4.70 13.97 -18.71
C ARG A 69 5.84 14.99 -18.47
N SER A 70 6.94 14.58 -17.81
CA SER A 70 8.13 15.41 -17.57
C SER A 70 9.09 15.41 -18.74
#